data_AF-A0A1G2ZA13-F1
#
_entry.id   AF-A0A1G2ZA13-F1
#
_cell.length_a   1.000
_cell.length_b   1.000
_cell.length_c   1.000
_cell.angle_alpha   90.00
_cell.angle_beta   90.00
_cell.angle_gamma   90.00
#
_symmetry.space_group_name_H-M   'P 1'
#
loop_
_entity.id
_entity.type
_entity.pdbx_description
1 polymer ?
#
loop_
_entity_poly.entity_id
_entity_poly.type
_entity_poly.pdbx_seq_one_letter_code
_entity_poly.pdbx_strand_id
1 'polypeptide(L)'
;MTCRHYISPDGKVAAVVCGPAPRRKFCSVCGKPGALLCDYPEPGRKSGTCDKPLCATCARHVGKDRDHCPHHAAQERVRQLGFRFDDGGTK
;
A
#
# COMPACT_ATOMS: atom_id res chain seq x y z
N MET A 1 24.13 -7.67 5.24
CA MET A 1 23.72 -7.89 6.64
C MET A 1 23.84 -6.55 7.35
N THR A 2 22.80 -6.06 8.03
CA THR A 2 22.85 -4.76 8.74
C THR A 2 22.65 -5.01 10.23
N CYS A 3 23.59 -4.56 11.05
CA CYS A 3 23.48 -4.64 12.51
C CYS A 3 23.05 -3.28 13.06
N ARG A 4 22.00 -3.26 13.89
CA ARG A 4 21.59 -2.07 14.67
C ARG A 4 22.05 -2.22 16.10
N HIS A 5 22.66 -1.16 16.63
CA HIS A 5 23.02 -1.05 18.04
C HIS A 5 21.91 -0.34 18.80
N TYR A 6 21.42 -0.97 19.86
CA TYR A 6 20.54 -0.34 20.83
C TYR A 6 21.41 0.14 22.00
N ILE A 7 21.37 1.44 22.28
CA ILE A 7 22.13 2.05 23.38
C ILE A 7 21.16 2.27 24.55
N SER A 8 21.53 1.77 25.74
CA SER A 8 20.80 2.02 26.99
C SER A 8 20.87 3.51 27.35
N PRO A 9 19.93 4.03 28.16
CA PRO A 9 19.97 5.41 28.65
C PRO A 9 21.29 5.77 29.38
N ASP A 10 22.00 4.79 29.94
CA ASP A 10 23.33 4.95 30.55
C ASP A 10 24.50 5.03 29.54
N GLY A 11 24.22 5.08 28.24
CA GLY A 11 25.22 5.19 27.17
C GLY A 11 25.94 3.89 26.79
N LYS A 12 25.63 2.77 27.45
CA LYS A 12 26.20 1.44 27.13
C LYS A 12 25.41 0.74 26.03
N VAL A 13 26.09 -0.08 25.21
CA VAL A 13 25.42 -0.93 24.21
C VAL A 13 24.58 -1.99 24.93
N ALA A 14 23.26 -1.87 24.82
CA ALA A 14 22.29 -2.77 25.42
C ALA A 14 22.17 -4.08 24.62
N ALA A 15 22.16 -3.96 23.28
CA ALA A 15 22.04 -5.08 22.38
C ALA A 15 22.54 -4.72 20.97
N VAL A 16 23.06 -5.72 20.26
CA VAL A 16 23.37 -5.65 18.83
C VAL A 16 22.47 -6.63 18.09
N VAL A 17 21.55 -6.12 17.28
CA VAL A 17 20.64 -6.96 16.50
C VAL A 17 21.09 -6.95 15.06
N CYS A 18 21.63 -8.09 14.60
CA CYS A 18 22.02 -8.31 13.22
C CYS A 18 20.89 -9.04 12.49
N GLY A 19 20.37 -8.42 11.43
CA GLY A 19 19.29 -8.99 10.62
C GLY A 19 19.56 -8.86 9.12
N PRO A 20 18.79 -9.58 8.28
CA PRO A 20 18.73 -9.30 6.86
C PRO A 20 18.33 -7.84 6.66
N ALA A 21 18.91 -7.20 5.63
CA ALA A 21 18.55 -5.83 5.30
C ALA A 21 17.02 -5.77 5.06
N PRO A 22 16.33 -4.72 5.54
CA PRO A 22 14.90 -4.60 5.31
C PRO A 22 14.66 -4.62 3.80
N ARG A 23 13.80 -5.55 3.34
CA ARG A 23 13.40 -5.64 1.94
C ARG A 23 12.55 -4.42 1.62
N ARG A 24 13.21 -3.35 1.19
CA ARG A 24 12.54 -2.14 0.72
C ARG A 24 11.68 -2.53 -0.47
N LYS A 25 10.36 -2.37 -0.33
CA LYS A 25 9.47 -2.51 -1.46
C LYS A 25 9.61 -1.24 -2.30
N PHE A 26 9.81 -1.39 -3.60
CA PHE A 26 9.89 -0.28 -4.54
C PHE A 26 8.55 -0.13 -5.25
N CYS A 27 8.19 1.10 -5.55
CA CYS A 27 7.01 1.46 -6.31
C CYS A 27 7.01 0.68 -7.63
N SER A 28 5.95 -0.09 -7.88
CA SER A 28 5.83 -0.88 -9.11
C SER A 28 5.66 -0.03 -10.37
N VAL A 29 5.43 1.29 -10.24
CA VAL A 29 5.24 2.21 -11.38
C VAL A 29 6.54 2.95 -11.73
N CYS A 30 7.23 3.50 -10.73
CA CYS A 30 8.37 4.40 -10.96
C CYS A 30 9.68 3.97 -10.28
N GLY A 31 9.70 2.85 -9.56
CA GLY A 31 10.91 2.34 -8.89
C GLY A 31 11.37 3.10 -7.65
N LYS A 32 10.70 4.20 -7.26
CA LYS A 32 10.98 4.93 -6.00
C LYS A 32 10.62 4.10 -4.76
N PRO A 33 11.11 4.41 -3.55
CA PRO A 33 10.70 3.71 -2.33
C PRO A 33 9.16 3.69 -2.17
N GLY A 34 8.58 2.51 -2.05
CA GLY A 34 7.15 2.32 -1.84
C GLY A 34 6.80 2.40 -0.36
N ALA A 35 5.92 3.33 -0.01
CA ALA A 35 5.42 3.52 1.36
C ALA A 35 3.96 3.07 1.52
N LEU A 36 3.25 2.93 0.41
CA LEU A 36 1.82 2.60 0.36
C LEU A 36 1.61 1.30 -0.42
N LEU A 37 0.44 0.70 -0.26
CA LEU A 37 0.02 -0.50 -0.98
C LEU A 37 -1.26 -0.22 -1.77
N CYS A 38 -1.50 -1.00 -2.82
CA CYS A 38 -2.72 -0.91 -3.60
C CYS A 38 -3.84 -1.77 -3.00
N ASP A 39 -4.89 -1.16 -2.47
CA ASP A 39 -6.01 -1.82 -1.79
C ASP A 39 -7.15 -2.25 -2.72
N TYR A 40 -6.95 -2.13 -4.03
CA TYR A 40 -7.98 -2.51 -5.00
C TYR A 40 -8.32 -4.02 -4.86
N PRO A 41 -9.62 -4.37 -4.70
CA PRO A 41 -10.04 -5.74 -4.54
C PRO A 41 -9.85 -6.53 -5.83
N GLU A 42 -9.03 -7.57 -5.78
CA GLU A 42 -8.72 -8.46 -6.89
C GLU A 42 -9.06 -9.90 -6.47
N PRO A 43 -10.28 -10.39 -6.76
CA PRO A 43 -10.74 -11.71 -6.30
C PRO A 43 -9.91 -12.88 -6.87
N GLY A 44 -9.11 -12.62 -7.91
CA GLY A 44 -8.16 -13.58 -8.46
C GLY A 44 -6.85 -13.73 -7.66
N ARG A 45 -6.61 -12.90 -6.63
CA ARG A 45 -5.43 -13.01 -5.75
C ARG A 45 -5.76 -13.68 -4.44
N LYS A 46 -4.78 -14.42 -3.90
CA LYS A 46 -4.86 -15.05 -2.57
C LYS A 46 -5.10 -14.05 -1.43
N SER A 47 -4.55 -12.84 -1.53
CA SER A 47 -4.78 -11.76 -0.55
C SER A 47 -6.13 -11.06 -0.72
N GLY A 48 -6.82 -11.27 -1.85
CA GLY A 48 -8.04 -10.54 -2.20
C GLY A 48 -7.81 -9.09 -2.62
N THR A 49 -6.59 -8.57 -2.50
CA THR A 49 -6.19 -7.20 -2.88
C THR A 49 -4.96 -7.22 -3.78
N CYS A 50 -4.78 -6.15 -4.55
CA CYS A 50 -3.64 -6.03 -5.46
C CYS A 50 -2.28 -6.02 -4.73
N ASP A 51 -2.20 -5.37 -3.56
CA ASP A 51 -1.03 -5.24 -2.67
C ASP A 51 0.26 -4.74 -3.33
N LYS A 52 0.16 -4.11 -4.51
CA LYS A 52 1.33 -3.57 -5.20
C LYS A 52 1.91 -2.41 -4.39
N PRO A 53 3.23 -2.41 -4.12
CA PRO A 53 3.88 -1.29 -3.47
C PRO A 53 3.87 -0.04 -4.37
N LEU A 54 3.52 1.09 -3.76
CA LEU A 54 3.40 2.40 -4.41
C LEU A 54 4.10 3.46 -3.58
N CYS A 55 4.67 4.46 -4.25
CA CYS A 55 5.09 5.69 -3.59
C CYS A 55 3.89 6.65 -3.46
N ALA A 56 3.97 7.62 -2.54
CA ALA A 56 2.93 8.61 -2.32
C ALA A 56 2.55 9.40 -3.59
N THR A 57 3.47 9.55 -4.55
CA THR A 57 3.20 10.24 -5.82
C THR A 57 2.42 9.39 -6.82
N CYS A 58 2.62 8.07 -6.81
CA CYS A 58 1.97 7.15 -7.76
C CYS A 58 0.70 6.53 -7.17
N ALA A 59 0.52 6.56 -5.86
CA ALA A 59 -0.72 6.17 -5.22
C ALA A 59 -1.81 7.19 -5.51
N ARG A 60 -3.02 6.70 -5.78
CA ARG A 60 -4.22 7.52 -5.88
C ARG A 60 -5.12 7.20 -4.70
N HIS A 61 -5.34 8.20 -3.86
CA HIS A 61 -6.36 8.17 -2.83
C HIS A 61 -7.75 8.21 -3.51
N VAL A 62 -8.53 7.15 -3.33
CA VAL A 62 -9.89 7.02 -3.91
C VAL A 62 -11.00 7.08 -2.86
N GLY A 63 -10.65 7.10 -1.58
CA GLY A 63 -11.60 7.16 -0.48
C GLY A 63 -10.87 7.18 0.87
N LYS A 64 -11.65 7.01 1.95
CA LYS A 64 -11.10 6.91 3.30
C LYS A 64 -10.22 5.67 3.41
N ASP A 65 -8.94 5.88 3.70
CA ASP A 65 -7.93 4.84 3.90
C ASP A 65 -7.82 3.82 2.76
N ARG A 66 -8.02 4.26 1.51
CA ARG A 66 -7.91 3.40 0.31
C ARG A 66 -7.02 4.03 -0.74
N ASP A 67 -5.93 3.32 -1.03
CA ASP A 67 -4.92 3.71 -2.00
C ASP A 67 -4.92 2.77 -3.20
N HIS A 68 -5.09 3.30 -4.40
CA HIS A 68 -5.07 2.51 -5.63
C HIS A 68 -3.87 2.87 -6.51
N CYS A 69 -3.36 1.89 -7.25
CA CYS A 69 -2.39 2.15 -8.31
C CYS A 69 -3.07 2.90 -9.48
N PRO A 70 -2.33 3.60 -10.36
CA PRO A 70 -2.93 4.38 -11.44
C PRO A 70 -3.87 3.56 -12.34
N HIS A 71 -3.52 2.29 -12.56
CA HIS A 71 -4.34 1.33 -13.31
C HIS A 71 -5.69 1.05 -12.62
N HIS A 72 -5.67 0.73 -11.33
CA HIS A 72 -6.88 0.43 -10.57
C HIS A 72 -7.67 1.67 -10.16
N ALA A 73 -7.04 2.83 -10.10
CA ALA A 73 -7.74 4.10 -9.93
C ALA A 73 -8.64 4.41 -11.13
N ALA A 74 -8.18 4.11 -12.35
CA ALA A 74 -9.00 4.24 -13.55
C ALA A 74 -10.19 3.26 -13.53
N GLN A 75 -9.96 2.01 -13.12
CA GLN A 75 -11.02 0.99 -13.00
C GLN A 75 -12.06 1.34 -11.93
N GLU A 76 -11.62 1.77 -10.75
CA GLU A 76 -12.51 2.16 -9.65
C GLU A 76 -13.39 3.35 -10.05
N ARG A 77 -12.86 4.32 -10.80
CA ARG A 77 -13.65 5.44 -11.33
C ARG A 77 -14.76 4.94 -12.26
N VAL A 78 -14.48 3.97 -13.12
CA VAL A 78 -15.50 3.34 -13.99
C VAL A 78 -16.53 2.57 -13.16
N ARG A 79 -16.08 1.83 -12.13
CA ARG A 79 -16.97 1.08 -11.22
C ARG A 79 -17.91 2.00 -10.46
N GLN A 80 -17.42 3.12 -9.92
CA GLN A 80 -18.24 4.13 -9.23
C GLN A 80 -19.25 4.80 -10.17
N LEU A 81 -18.92 4.95 -11.45
CA LEU A 81 -19.84 5.49 -12.44
C LEU A 81 -20.90 4.47 -12.90
N GLY A 82 -20.57 3.18 -12.92
CA GLY A 82 -21.52 2.09 -13.22
C GLY A 82 -22.47 1.76 -12.06
N PHE A 83 -22.12 2.15 -10.82
CA PHE A 83 -22.93 1.93 -9.62
C PHE A 83 -23.78 3.17 -9.27
N ARG A 84 -24.47 3.72 -10.28
CA ARG A 84 -25.42 4.83 -10.13
C ARG A 84 -26.84 4.44 -10.58
N PHE A 85 -27.19 3.17 -10.38
CA PHE A 85 -28.54 2.64 -10.50
C PHE A 85 -28.94 2.06 -9.14
N ASP A 86 -29.26 2.93 -8.19
CA ASP A 86 -30.21 2.56 -7.13
C ASP A 86 -31.54 3.17 -7.54
N ASP A 87 -32.38 2.29 -8.06
CA ASP A 87 -33.79 2.44 -8.33
C ASP A 87 -34.46 2.87 -7.01
N GLY A 88 -34.79 4.16 -6.90
CA GLY A 88 -35.65 4.69 -5.85
C GLY A 88 -37.07 4.17 -6.02
N GLY A 89 -37.25 2.87 -5.74
CA GLY A 89 -38.52 2.19 -5.68
C GLY A 89 -39.41 2.85 -4.63
N THR A 90 -40.26 3.75 -5.11
CA THR A 90 -41.33 4.40 -4.36
C THR A 90 -42.31 3.30 -3.92
N LYS A 91 -42.54 3.18 -2.61
CA LYS A 91 -43.67 2.43 -2.05
C LYS A 91 -44.78 3.40 -1.71
#